data_AF-A0A0K9PUF0-F1
#
_entry.id   AF-A0A0K9PUF0-F1
#
_cell.length_a   1.000
_cell.length_b   1.000
_cell.length_c   1.000
_cell.angle_alpha   90.00
_cell.angle_beta   90.00
_cell.angle_gamma   90.00
#
_symmetry.space_group_name_H-M   'P 1'
#
loop_
_entity.id
_entity.type
_entity.pdbx_description
1 polymer ?
#
loop_
_entity_poly.entity_id
_entity_poly.type
_entity_poly.pdbx_seq_one_letter_code
_entity_poly.pdbx_strand_id
1 'polypeptide(L)'
;MHKRSRKMKSQIFLLGAAFTAVFFVSFLIHSDGTSTSRLDWTSTRTRNGAFPTYYAAANNTTSYPLILNDSDWSSACATTTRKSSESHRIWGEDSLRMRISAVREKSSCDLFSGKWVYDNESHPLYDEGGCPYMSDQLACRKHGRPDMDYQKWRWKPHNCSLKRWNATEMLEKLRNKRLMFVGDSLNRGQWISMVCLLQSVIPNGKKSMSPNAELTIFKANDYNATVEFYWAPLLVESNSDDPVNHRLEHRIIRPDSIVKHTSQWEGADILVFNTYLWWRSGSMIKLLGQEHGVCFEEQGAEAMKLALNTWAEWVSSSSSSSSEEIKKQIFYVTMSPTHLWSWEWDSAGKEGNCYGEKAPIEKEGYWGTGSDLSTMRMVDDVLNKLGSKVSVLNITQLSEYRKDGHPSTYRKFWEIFSQKQLANPTSYADCIHWCLPGVPDTWNELLYQHLL
;
A
#
# COMPACT_ATOMS: atom_id res chain seq x y z
N MET A 1 33.60 15.27 -54.43
CA MET A 1 32.50 14.76 -53.58
C MET A 1 32.79 13.32 -53.18
N HIS A 2 32.69 13.03 -51.88
CA HIS A 2 32.69 11.73 -51.16
C HIS A 2 33.82 10.69 -51.37
N LYS A 3 34.60 10.43 -50.31
CA LYS A 3 34.90 9.08 -49.78
C LYS A 3 35.63 9.08 -48.41
N ARG A 4 35.01 8.39 -47.46
CA ARG A 4 35.52 7.44 -46.42
C ARG A 4 36.98 7.49 -45.90
N SER A 5 37.06 7.30 -44.58
CA SER A 5 38.05 6.52 -43.79
C SER A 5 39.30 7.23 -43.22
N ARG A 6 39.39 7.26 -41.88
CA ARG A 6 40.63 7.36 -41.05
C ARG A 6 40.40 6.48 -39.81
N LYS A 7 40.88 5.24 -39.74
CA LYS A 7 42.24 4.75 -39.41
C LYS A 7 42.89 5.37 -38.15
N MET A 8 42.96 4.50 -37.14
CA MET A 8 44.08 4.16 -36.23
C MET A 8 44.72 5.27 -35.38
N LYS A 9 44.54 5.09 -34.07
CA LYS A 9 45.22 5.79 -32.98
C LYS A 9 46.71 5.43 -32.91
N SER A 10 47.48 6.45 -32.57
CA SER A 10 48.93 6.47 -32.34
C SER A 10 49.31 5.88 -30.98
N GLN A 11 50.38 5.07 -31.02
CA GLN A 11 51.53 4.87 -30.10
C GLN A 11 51.45 5.42 -28.65
N ILE A 12 51.58 4.61 -27.59
CA ILE A 12 52.76 3.90 -27.00
C ILE A 12 53.59 4.79 -26.02
N PHE A 13 54.03 4.17 -24.89
CA PHE A 13 55.11 4.50 -23.91
C PHE A 13 54.71 5.46 -22.75
N LEU A 14 54.96 5.22 -21.44
CA LEU A 14 56.00 4.51 -20.66
C LEU A 14 55.49 4.17 -19.21
N LEU A 15 55.75 2.95 -18.70
CA LEU A 15 56.61 2.55 -17.53
C LEU A 15 56.15 2.78 -16.07
N GLY A 16 56.30 1.71 -15.26
CA GLY A 16 56.48 1.71 -13.79
C GLY A 16 55.53 0.78 -13.02
N ALA A 17 55.74 -0.55 -12.99
CA ALA A 17 56.42 -1.32 -11.93
C ALA A 17 55.81 -1.12 -10.50
N ALA A 18 55.08 -2.09 -9.94
CA ALA A 18 55.52 -3.29 -9.20
C ALA A 18 55.45 -3.10 -7.66
N PHE A 19 55.28 -4.22 -6.93
CA PHE A 19 55.20 -4.40 -5.44
C PHE A 19 53.81 -4.13 -4.82
N THR A 20 53.21 -4.97 -3.97
CA THR A 20 53.69 -6.05 -3.08
C THR A 20 52.52 -6.96 -2.69
N ALA A 21 52.76 -8.27 -2.64
CA ALA A 21 51.96 -9.27 -1.92
C ALA A 21 52.90 -10.02 -0.97
N VAL A 22 52.72 -9.91 0.36
CA VAL A 22 53.20 -10.86 1.40
C VAL A 22 52.44 -10.58 2.72
N PHE A 23 51.95 -11.65 3.37
CA PHE A 23 51.88 -11.98 4.83
C PHE A 23 50.56 -12.72 5.16
N PHE A 24 50.46 -14.06 5.11
CA PHE A 24 50.93 -15.14 6.03
C PHE A 24 50.24 -15.22 7.43
N VAL A 25 49.40 -16.27 7.57
CA VAL A 25 49.47 -17.36 8.58
C VAL A 25 48.75 -17.26 9.95
N SER A 26 47.85 -18.24 10.12
CA SER A 26 47.48 -19.05 11.31
C SER A 26 46.79 -18.43 12.52
N PHE A 27 45.54 -18.88 12.76
CA PHE A 27 45.07 -19.29 14.09
C PHE A 27 44.02 -20.41 13.95
N LEU A 28 44.43 -21.63 14.30
CA LEU A 28 43.57 -22.74 14.69
C LEU A 28 43.92 -23.09 16.15
N ILE A 29 42.94 -23.64 16.87
CA ILE A 29 42.99 -24.29 18.20
C ILE A 29 42.61 -23.37 19.40
N HIS A 30 41.33 -23.32 19.76
CA HIS A 30 40.76 -23.75 21.06
C HIS A 30 39.33 -23.19 21.22
N SER A 31 38.34 -24.08 21.25
CA SER A 31 37.10 -23.86 22.01
C SER A 31 36.53 -25.22 22.34
N ASP A 32 36.93 -25.70 23.52
CA ASP A 32 36.36 -26.86 24.19
C ASP A 32 34.84 -26.73 24.34
N GLY A 33 34.19 -27.89 24.30
CA GLY A 33 32.77 -28.04 24.54
C GLY A 33 32.39 -27.74 25.99
N THR A 34 31.22 -27.13 26.15
CA THR A 34 30.45 -27.23 27.39
C THR A 34 29.00 -27.56 27.04
N SER A 35 28.58 -28.66 27.65
CA SER A 35 27.27 -29.31 27.66
C SER A 35 26.06 -28.37 27.72
N THR A 36 25.10 -28.57 26.81
CA THR A 36 23.71 -28.15 27.00
C THR A 36 22.99 -29.15 27.91
N SER A 37 22.71 -28.73 29.14
CA SER A 37 21.81 -29.43 30.06
C SER A 37 20.36 -29.29 29.59
N ARG A 38 19.74 -30.40 29.20
CA ARG A 38 18.28 -30.53 29.09
C ARG A 38 17.66 -30.36 30.47
N LEU A 39 16.85 -29.33 30.65
CA LEU A 39 15.86 -29.24 31.73
C LEU A 39 14.49 -29.54 31.12
N ASP A 40 14.00 -30.75 31.39
CA ASP A 40 12.62 -31.14 31.13
C ASP A 40 11.69 -30.35 32.05
N TRP A 41 10.78 -29.58 31.45
CA TRP A 41 9.57 -29.09 32.13
C TRP A 41 8.36 -29.60 31.35
N THR A 42 7.73 -30.62 31.92
CA THR A 42 6.44 -31.16 31.50
C THR A 42 5.34 -30.14 31.83
N SER A 43 4.82 -29.45 30.81
CA SER A 43 3.65 -28.58 30.92
C SER A 43 2.37 -29.35 30.60
N THR A 44 1.49 -29.36 31.59
CA THR A 44 0.16 -29.95 31.61
C THR A 44 -0.75 -29.38 30.53
N ARG A 45 -1.42 -30.28 29.81
CA ARG A 45 -2.32 -30.04 28.67
C ARG A 45 -3.65 -29.45 29.15
N THR A 46 -3.97 -28.21 28.76
CA THR A 46 -5.36 -27.71 28.74
C THR A 46 -5.78 -27.43 27.29
N ARG A 47 -6.92 -28.03 26.91
CA ARG A 47 -7.47 -28.06 25.55
C ARG A 47 -8.02 -26.69 25.16
N ASN A 48 -7.52 -26.12 24.07
CA ASN A 48 -8.24 -25.16 23.24
C ASN A 48 -8.20 -25.64 21.78
N GLY A 49 -9.32 -25.45 21.07
CA GLY A 49 -9.57 -25.98 19.73
C GLY A 49 -8.50 -25.59 18.71
N ALA A 50 -7.87 -26.61 18.14
CA ALA A 50 -6.88 -26.46 17.08
C ALA A 50 -7.58 -26.28 15.72
N PHE A 51 -7.19 -25.23 15.00
CA PHE A 51 -7.44 -25.11 13.56
C PHE A 51 -6.66 -26.20 12.80
N PRO A 52 -7.10 -26.64 11.61
CA PRO A 52 -6.36 -27.61 10.82
C PRO A 52 -5.01 -27.00 10.39
N THR A 53 -3.92 -27.47 10.99
CA THR A 53 -2.55 -27.18 10.59
C THR A 53 -2.24 -27.93 9.29
N TYR A 54 -2.60 -27.36 8.14
CA TYR A 54 -2.16 -27.88 6.83
C TYR A 54 -0.83 -27.29 6.37
N TYR A 55 -0.25 -26.31 7.09
CA TYR A 55 0.98 -25.60 6.69
C TYR A 55 2.05 -25.47 7.78
N ALA A 56 1.96 -26.26 8.85
CA ALA A 56 3.00 -26.31 9.88
C ALA A 56 3.42 -27.76 10.15
N ALA A 57 4.30 -28.29 9.31
CA ALA A 57 5.16 -29.40 9.70
C ALA A 57 6.53 -28.80 10.04
N ALA A 58 6.85 -28.80 11.34
CA ALA A 58 8.18 -28.45 11.83
C ALA A 58 9.20 -29.45 11.27
N ASN A 59 9.98 -29.02 10.29
CA ASN A 59 11.26 -29.64 9.99
C ASN A 59 12.37 -28.71 10.47
N ASN A 60 13.15 -29.22 11.42
CA ASN A 60 14.32 -28.62 12.04
C ASN A 60 15.50 -28.62 11.04
N THR A 61 15.31 -27.95 9.92
CA THR A 61 16.36 -27.62 8.96
C THR A 61 16.26 -26.13 8.71
N THR A 62 17.26 -25.39 9.18
CA THR A 62 17.50 -23.99 8.81
C THR A 62 17.76 -23.89 7.31
N SER A 63 16.70 -23.92 6.51
CA SER A 63 16.73 -23.42 5.13
C SER A 63 16.31 -21.97 5.18
N TYR A 64 17.27 -21.07 4.97
CA TYR A 64 16.98 -19.67 4.71
C TYR A 64 15.92 -19.58 3.60
N PRO A 65 14.89 -18.72 3.73
CA PRO A 65 13.90 -18.56 2.68
C PRO A 65 14.63 -18.08 1.42
N LEU A 66 14.57 -18.89 0.36
CA LEU A 66 15.07 -18.52 -0.97
C LEU A 66 14.33 -17.23 -1.38
N ILE A 67 15.06 -16.12 -1.50
CA ILE A 67 14.54 -14.88 -2.08
C ILE A 67 14.52 -15.13 -3.59
N LEU A 68 13.32 -15.14 -4.19
CA LEU A 68 13.18 -15.36 -5.63
C LEU A 68 13.44 -14.04 -6.37
N ASN A 69 14.29 -14.08 -7.40
CA ASN A 69 14.51 -12.94 -8.29
C ASN A 69 13.43 -12.89 -9.39
N ASP A 70 13.40 -11.81 -10.19
CA ASP A 70 12.39 -11.63 -11.25
C ASP A 70 12.41 -12.74 -12.30
N SER A 71 13.58 -13.32 -12.62
CA SER A 71 13.67 -14.46 -13.54
C SER A 71 13.04 -15.74 -12.97
N ASP A 72 13.10 -15.94 -11.64
CA ASP A 72 12.56 -17.11 -10.97
C ASP A 72 11.01 -17.12 -10.97
N TRP A 73 10.38 -15.93 -10.92
CA TRP A 73 8.92 -15.79 -10.94
C TRP A 73 8.27 -16.25 -12.25
N SER A 74 8.96 -16.04 -13.38
CA SER A 74 8.46 -16.42 -14.71
C SER A 74 8.29 -17.94 -14.87
N SER A 75 9.11 -18.72 -14.16
CA SER A 75 9.07 -20.19 -14.14
C SER A 75 8.51 -20.77 -12.83
N ALA A 76 8.09 -19.92 -11.88
CA ALA A 76 7.71 -20.35 -10.54
C ALA A 76 6.51 -21.31 -10.52
N CYS A 77 5.57 -21.16 -11.46
CA CYS A 77 4.39 -22.01 -11.59
C CYS A 77 4.46 -22.88 -12.85
N ALA A 78 5.26 -23.94 -12.82
CA ALA A 78 5.32 -24.92 -13.91
C ALA A 78 4.02 -25.74 -14.03
N THR A 79 3.39 -26.06 -12.90
CA THR A 79 2.10 -26.74 -12.82
C THR A 79 1.13 -25.91 -11.98
N THR A 80 -0.13 -25.81 -12.42
CA THR A 80 -1.17 -25.10 -11.68
C THR A 80 -2.36 -26.03 -11.43
N THR A 81 -2.74 -26.19 -10.17
CA THR A 81 -3.88 -27.02 -9.75
C THR A 81 -4.98 -26.13 -9.21
N ARG A 82 -6.23 -26.35 -9.65
CA ARG A 82 -7.40 -25.71 -9.05
C ARG A 82 -7.85 -26.48 -7.83
N LYS A 83 -8.09 -25.79 -6.72
CA LYS A 83 -8.92 -26.36 -5.65
C LYS A 83 -10.32 -26.61 -6.20
N SER A 84 -10.87 -27.80 -5.97
CA SER A 84 -12.30 -28.04 -6.18
C SER A 84 -13.07 -27.18 -5.18
N SER A 85 -13.87 -26.23 -5.66
CA SER A 85 -14.67 -25.36 -4.81
C SER A 85 -15.68 -26.21 -4.02
N GLU A 86 -15.53 -26.27 -2.69
CA GLU A 86 -16.64 -26.64 -1.81
C GLU A 86 -17.65 -25.48 -1.84
N SER A 87 -18.92 -25.79 -2.07
CA SER A 87 -19.97 -24.79 -2.24
C SER A 87 -20.24 -24.05 -0.93
N HIS A 88 -19.67 -22.86 -0.77
CA HIS A 88 -20.01 -22.00 0.34
C HIS A 88 -21.40 -21.38 0.12
N ARG A 89 -22.32 -21.71 1.03
CA ARG A 89 -23.66 -21.12 1.11
C ARG A 89 -23.56 -19.60 1.21
N ILE A 90 -24.26 -18.91 0.32
CA ILE A 90 -24.53 -17.48 0.41
C ILE A 90 -25.36 -17.26 1.68
N TRP A 91 -24.77 -16.60 2.67
CA TRP A 91 -25.50 -16.11 3.83
C TRP A 91 -26.29 -14.86 3.42
N GLY A 92 -27.58 -14.84 3.78
CA GLY A 92 -28.56 -13.86 3.34
C GLY A 92 -28.23 -12.41 3.68
N GLU A 93 -28.93 -11.52 2.99
CA GLU A 93 -28.93 -10.07 3.19
C GLU A 93 -29.35 -9.69 4.61
N ASP A 94 -28.37 -9.52 5.51
CA ASP A 94 -28.52 -8.59 6.62
C ASP A 94 -27.84 -7.27 6.22
N SER A 95 -28.67 -6.32 5.80
CA SER A 95 -28.33 -4.91 5.67
C SER A 95 -28.19 -4.29 7.07
N LEU A 96 -27.12 -4.66 7.78
CA LEU A 96 -26.73 -3.99 9.01
C LEU A 96 -25.49 -3.14 8.76
N ARG A 97 -25.61 -1.84 9.09
CA ARG A 97 -24.55 -0.83 9.10
C ARG A 97 -23.22 -1.42 9.57
N MET A 98 -22.34 -1.75 8.63
CA MET A 98 -21.06 -2.36 8.96
C MET A 98 -20.09 -1.26 9.39
N ARG A 99 -19.89 -1.16 10.71
CA ARG A 99 -18.80 -0.40 11.29
C ARG A 99 -17.62 -1.36 11.41
N ILE A 100 -16.59 -1.20 10.57
CA ILE A 100 -15.28 -1.80 10.82
C ILE A 100 -14.88 -1.36 12.22
N SER A 101 -14.84 -2.30 13.16
CA SER A 101 -14.84 -2.05 14.61
C SER A 101 -13.45 -2.12 15.23
N ALA A 102 -12.42 -2.22 14.40
CA ALA A 102 -11.03 -2.26 14.83
C ALA A 102 -10.64 -0.96 15.57
N VAL A 103 -10.68 -1.08 16.89
CA VAL A 103 -10.33 -0.10 17.93
C VAL A 103 -11.25 1.12 17.94
N ARG A 104 -12.34 1.00 18.72
CA ARG A 104 -12.92 2.17 19.40
C ARG A 104 -11.81 2.75 20.29
N GLU A 105 -11.13 3.78 19.80
CA GLU A 105 -10.59 4.76 20.74
C GLU A 105 -11.75 5.15 21.67
N LYS A 106 -11.47 5.27 22.96
CA LYS A 106 -12.40 5.81 23.97
C LYS A 106 -12.75 7.30 23.71
N SER A 107 -12.59 7.78 22.47
CA SER A 107 -13.04 9.09 22.05
C SER A 107 -14.55 9.01 21.78
N SER A 108 -15.30 10.01 22.24
CA SER A 108 -16.74 10.11 22.00
C SER A 108 -17.09 10.41 20.53
N CYS A 109 -16.09 10.48 19.64
CA CYS A 109 -16.25 10.84 18.24
C CYS A 109 -15.70 9.77 17.30
N ASP A 110 -16.60 9.24 16.48
CA ASP A 110 -16.27 8.42 15.33
C ASP A 110 -15.83 9.34 14.17
N LEU A 111 -14.52 9.44 13.93
CA LEU A 111 -13.94 10.31 12.90
C LEU A 111 -14.35 9.91 11.48
N PHE A 112 -14.79 8.67 11.29
CA PHE A 112 -15.11 8.08 9.98
C PHE A 112 -16.60 8.08 9.67
N SER A 113 -17.44 8.52 10.63
CA SER A 113 -18.87 8.73 10.45
C SER A 113 -19.17 10.23 10.34
N GLY A 114 -19.61 10.67 9.17
CA GLY A 114 -19.74 12.09 8.85
C GLY A 114 -20.34 12.33 7.48
N LYS A 115 -20.14 13.56 6.99
CA LYS A 115 -20.55 13.98 5.65
C LYS A 115 -19.52 14.91 5.03
N TRP A 116 -19.53 14.96 3.70
CA TRP A 116 -18.79 15.96 2.95
C TRP A 116 -19.50 17.31 3.02
N VAL A 117 -18.72 18.36 3.24
CA VAL A 117 -19.19 19.74 3.27
C VAL A 117 -18.34 20.54 2.30
N TYR A 118 -19.00 21.34 1.46
CA TYR A 118 -18.32 22.26 0.56
C TYR A 118 -17.72 23.41 1.36
N ASP A 119 -16.44 23.69 1.13
CA ASP A 119 -15.63 24.70 1.80
C ASP A 119 -14.60 25.25 0.82
N ASN A 120 -14.94 26.37 0.18
CA ASN A 120 -14.05 27.07 -0.75
C ASN A 120 -13.11 28.08 -0.04
N GLU A 121 -13.23 28.24 1.27
CA GLU A 121 -12.41 29.17 2.06
C GLU A 121 -11.13 28.50 2.54
N SER A 122 -11.23 27.23 2.96
CA SER A 122 -10.11 26.48 3.54
C SER A 122 -9.53 25.40 2.64
N HIS A 123 -10.23 24.97 1.59
CA HIS A 123 -9.80 23.92 0.67
C HIS A 123 -9.63 24.42 -0.78
N PRO A 124 -8.70 23.83 -1.55
CA PRO A 124 -7.78 22.75 -1.15
C PRO A 124 -6.68 23.20 -0.19
N LEU A 125 -6.05 22.24 0.51
CA LEU A 125 -4.98 22.51 1.48
C LEU A 125 -3.65 22.97 0.84
N TYR A 126 -3.49 22.75 -0.46
CA TYR A 126 -2.38 23.23 -1.28
C TYR A 126 -2.83 23.37 -2.74
N ASP A 127 -2.09 24.17 -3.51
CA ASP A 127 -2.28 24.26 -4.97
C ASP A 127 -1.49 23.16 -5.69
N GLU A 128 -2.12 22.49 -6.68
CA GLU A 128 -1.49 21.44 -7.49
C GLU A 128 -0.16 21.89 -8.11
N GLY A 129 -0.13 23.11 -8.68
CA GLY A 129 1.06 23.68 -9.32
C GLY A 129 2.16 24.06 -8.33
N GLY A 130 1.80 24.20 -7.04
CA GLY A 130 2.74 24.47 -5.95
C GLY A 130 3.49 23.25 -5.43
N CYS A 131 3.13 22.02 -5.84
CA CYS A 131 3.79 20.79 -5.41
C CYS A 131 4.73 20.22 -6.51
N PRO A 132 6.06 20.38 -6.38
CA PRO A 132 6.99 19.89 -7.40
C PRO A 132 7.16 18.36 -7.41
N TYR A 133 6.63 17.66 -6.40
CA TYR A 133 6.70 16.20 -6.26
C TYR A 133 5.46 15.49 -6.80
N MET A 134 4.54 16.23 -7.42
CA MET A 134 3.28 15.70 -7.92
C MET A 134 3.51 14.63 -8.99
N SER A 135 2.71 13.55 -8.94
CA SER A 135 2.70 12.53 -9.99
C SER A 135 1.80 12.94 -11.15
N ASP A 136 2.29 12.78 -12.38
CA ASP A 136 1.50 12.95 -13.61
C ASP A 136 0.25 12.03 -13.66
N GLN A 137 0.20 10.97 -12.85
CA GLN A 137 -0.97 10.09 -12.73
C GLN A 137 -2.13 10.71 -11.92
N LEU A 138 -1.85 11.74 -11.12
CA LEU A 138 -2.75 12.35 -10.13
C LEU A 138 -2.94 13.88 -10.34
N ALA A 139 -2.08 14.50 -11.16
CA ALA A 139 -2.08 15.95 -11.47
C ALA A 139 -3.18 16.34 -12.48
N CYS A 140 -4.43 16.34 -12.04
CA CYS A 140 -5.56 16.49 -12.95
C CYS A 140 -5.63 17.84 -13.67
N ARG A 141 -5.27 18.94 -13.01
CA ARG A 141 -5.27 20.27 -13.65
C ARG A 141 -4.19 20.37 -14.70
N LYS A 142 -2.98 19.88 -14.40
CA LYS A 142 -1.87 19.78 -15.36
C LYS A 142 -2.28 19.02 -16.61
N HIS A 143 -3.14 18.00 -16.45
CA HIS A 143 -3.69 17.20 -17.54
C HIS A 143 -5.06 17.67 -18.06
N GLY A 144 -5.42 18.95 -17.81
CA GLY A 144 -6.50 19.63 -18.52
C GLY A 144 -7.88 19.50 -17.89
N ARG A 145 -7.99 19.04 -16.63
CA ARG A 145 -9.29 19.01 -15.93
C ARG A 145 -9.84 20.44 -15.77
N PRO A 146 -11.03 20.76 -16.29
CA PRO A 146 -11.53 22.13 -16.32
C PRO A 146 -12.27 22.53 -15.03
N ASP A 147 -12.90 21.58 -14.34
CA ASP A 147 -13.60 21.81 -13.08
C ASP A 147 -12.68 21.70 -11.87
N MET A 148 -12.95 22.50 -10.84
CA MET A 148 -12.11 22.63 -9.64
C MET A 148 -12.88 22.38 -8.35
N ASP A 149 -14.20 22.23 -8.41
CA ASP A 149 -15.05 22.15 -7.22
C ASP A 149 -14.86 20.85 -6.43
N TYR A 150 -14.39 19.78 -7.09
CA TYR A 150 -14.01 18.54 -6.42
C TYR A 150 -12.91 18.72 -5.35
N GLN A 151 -12.08 19.77 -5.49
CA GLN A 151 -11.00 20.08 -4.54
C GLN A 151 -11.50 20.80 -3.28
N LYS A 152 -12.72 21.32 -3.28
CA LYS A 152 -13.28 22.20 -2.24
C LYS A 152 -14.21 21.47 -1.29
N TRP A 153 -14.08 20.16 -1.19
CA TRP A 153 -14.86 19.35 -0.26
C TRP A 153 -14.00 18.94 0.91
N ARG A 154 -14.52 19.12 2.13
CA ARG A 154 -13.90 18.64 3.35
C ARG A 154 -14.79 17.67 4.09
N TRP A 155 -14.18 16.71 4.78
CA TRP A 155 -14.91 15.77 5.62
C TRP A 155 -15.27 16.40 6.97
N LYS A 156 -16.51 16.23 7.40
CA LYS A 156 -17.00 16.66 8.71
C LYS A 156 -17.61 15.48 9.46
N PRO A 157 -16.96 14.96 10.51
CA PRO A 157 -17.57 13.97 11.40
C PRO A 157 -18.89 14.48 11.99
N HIS A 158 -19.84 13.58 12.28
CA HIS A 158 -21.16 14.01 12.79
C HIS A 158 -21.08 14.64 14.19
N ASN A 159 -20.28 14.05 15.07
CA ASN A 159 -20.31 14.34 16.51
C ASN A 159 -19.09 15.14 17.01
N CYS A 160 -18.18 15.53 16.10
CA CYS A 160 -17.05 16.39 16.44
C CYS A 160 -16.52 17.14 15.20
N SER A 161 -15.49 17.95 15.41
CA SER A 161 -14.75 18.62 14.34
C SER A 161 -13.33 18.11 14.31
N LEU A 162 -12.78 17.94 13.10
CA LEU A 162 -11.37 17.65 12.91
C LEU A 162 -10.55 18.89 13.30
N LYS A 163 -9.41 18.69 13.96
CA LYS A 163 -8.43 19.77 14.09
C LYS A 163 -7.92 20.14 12.70
N ARG A 164 -7.91 21.44 12.39
CA ARG A 164 -7.44 21.95 11.09
C ARG A 164 -6.01 21.49 10.82
N TRP A 165 -5.75 21.06 9.59
CA TRP A 165 -4.41 20.69 9.13
C TRP A 165 -3.37 21.77 9.45
N ASN A 166 -2.24 21.36 10.03
CA ASN A 166 -1.07 22.21 10.25
C ASN A 166 0.19 21.43 9.87
N ALA A 167 0.80 21.80 8.74
CA ALA A 167 1.97 21.13 8.21
C ALA A 167 3.19 21.21 9.16
N THR A 168 3.39 22.35 9.85
CA THR A 168 4.48 22.50 10.82
C THR A 168 4.29 21.58 12.01
N GLU A 169 3.06 21.48 12.54
CA GLU A 169 2.77 20.58 13.66
C GLU A 169 2.92 19.11 13.26
N MET A 170 2.47 18.73 12.06
CA MET A 170 2.70 17.39 11.53
C MET A 170 4.21 17.10 11.39
N LEU A 171 5.00 18.04 10.88
CA LEU A 171 6.46 17.87 10.78
C LEU A 171 7.13 17.77 12.15
N GLU A 172 6.67 18.51 13.16
CA GLU A 172 7.14 18.36 14.54
C GLU A 172 6.80 16.98 15.12
N LYS A 173 5.60 16.45 14.83
CA LYS A 173 5.24 15.08 15.19
C LYS A 173 6.11 14.03 14.51
N LEU A 174 6.60 14.32 13.30
CA LEU A 174 7.51 13.48 12.54
C LEU A 174 8.99 13.72 12.85
N ARG A 175 9.34 14.65 13.74
CA ARG A 175 10.74 14.98 14.05
C ARG A 175 11.49 13.73 14.53
N ASN A 176 12.64 13.47 13.92
CA ASN A 176 13.46 12.27 14.16
C ASN A 176 12.75 10.93 13.90
N LYS A 177 11.71 10.91 13.06
CA LYS A 177 10.93 9.71 12.75
C LYS A 177 10.87 9.43 11.26
N ARG A 178 10.60 8.16 10.94
CA ARG A 178 10.28 7.66 9.61
C ARG A 178 8.80 7.32 9.54
N LEU A 179 8.04 8.05 8.71
CA LEU A 179 6.68 7.70 8.31
C LEU A 179 6.74 6.95 6.99
N MET A 180 6.27 5.71 6.93
CA MET A 180 6.30 4.90 5.72
C MET A 180 4.91 4.38 5.35
N PHE A 181 4.50 4.70 4.13
CA PHE A 181 3.34 4.13 3.46
C PHE A 181 3.76 2.84 2.75
N VAL A 182 2.98 1.77 2.91
CA VAL A 182 3.31 0.44 2.40
C VAL A 182 2.08 -0.16 1.72
N GLY A 183 2.16 -0.38 0.41
CA GLY A 183 1.03 -0.97 -0.29
C GLY A 183 1.04 -0.81 -1.79
N ASP A 184 -0.18 -0.68 -2.33
CA ASP A 184 -0.46 -0.55 -3.75
C ASP A 184 -0.45 0.92 -4.24
N SER A 185 -0.93 1.15 -5.47
CA SER A 185 -0.92 2.46 -6.10
C SER A 185 -1.83 3.50 -5.42
N LEU A 186 -2.85 3.08 -4.66
CA LEU A 186 -3.71 3.99 -3.91
C LEU A 186 -2.96 4.55 -2.70
N ASN A 187 -2.17 3.69 -2.04
CA ASN A 187 -1.34 4.11 -0.92
C ASN A 187 -0.17 4.99 -1.39
N ARG A 188 0.35 4.76 -2.60
CA ARG A 188 1.25 5.71 -3.26
C ARG A 188 0.59 7.08 -3.47
N GLY A 189 -0.68 7.11 -3.85
CA GLY A 189 -1.46 8.34 -3.97
C GLY A 189 -1.59 9.09 -2.65
N GLN A 190 -1.87 8.38 -1.56
CA GLN A 190 -1.91 8.94 -0.21
C GLN A 190 -0.53 9.47 0.22
N TRP A 191 0.56 8.77 -0.09
CA TRP A 191 1.91 9.24 0.17
C TRP A 191 2.26 10.52 -0.60
N ILE A 192 1.95 10.61 -1.90
CA ILE A 192 2.17 11.84 -2.69
C ILE A 192 1.38 13.02 -2.09
N SER A 193 0.12 12.77 -1.68
CA SER A 193 -0.69 13.76 -0.96
C SER A 193 0.01 14.25 0.31
N MET A 194 0.53 13.34 1.15
CA MET A 194 1.24 13.70 2.38
C MET A 194 2.48 14.56 2.08
N VAL A 195 3.26 14.19 1.05
CA VAL A 195 4.41 14.98 0.62
C VAL A 195 3.98 16.39 0.19
N CYS A 196 2.92 16.52 -0.62
CA CYS A 196 2.44 17.82 -1.08
C CYS A 196 1.87 18.70 0.05
N LEU A 197 1.21 18.08 1.03
CA LEU A 197 0.69 18.75 2.23
C LEU A 197 1.81 19.34 3.12
N LEU A 198 2.98 18.71 3.16
CA LEU A 198 4.09 19.10 4.03
C LEU A 198 5.12 19.99 3.34
N GLN A 199 5.37 19.78 2.05
CA GLN A 199 6.54 20.35 1.39
C GLN A 199 6.55 21.88 1.34
N SER A 200 5.38 22.53 1.35
CA SER A 200 5.25 23.98 1.15
C SER A 200 5.85 24.80 2.29
N VAL A 201 5.82 24.27 3.52
CA VAL A 201 6.41 24.92 4.70
C VAL A 201 7.89 24.60 4.91
N ILE A 202 8.44 23.67 4.14
CA ILE A 202 9.87 23.30 4.21
C ILE A 202 10.66 24.17 3.21
N PRO A 203 11.69 24.91 3.66
CA PRO A 203 12.50 25.76 2.79
C PRO A 203 13.16 25.00 1.64
N ASN A 204 13.38 25.69 0.52
CA ASN A 204 14.15 25.16 -0.59
C ASN A 204 15.57 24.78 -0.14
N GLY A 205 16.09 23.65 -0.63
CA GLY A 205 17.38 23.08 -0.19
C GLY A 205 17.33 22.32 1.14
N LYS A 206 16.21 22.36 1.87
CA LYS A 206 15.98 21.58 3.10
C LYS A 206 15.06 20.37 2.90
N LYS A 207 14.66 20.10 1.66
CA LYS A 207 13.85 18.97 1.25
C LYS A 207 14.44 18.29 0.01
N SER A 208 14.30 16.98 -0.07
CA SER A 208 14.73 16.18 -1.22
C SER A 208 13.87 14.92 -1.37
N MET A 209 13.86 14.34 -2.57
CA MET A 209 13.19 13.08 -2.87
C MET A 209 14.19 12.15 -3.57
N SER A 210 14.26 10.90 -3.15
CA SER A 210 15.05 9.89 -3.85
C SER A 210 14.46 9.60 -5.24
N PRO A 211 15.24 9.00 -6.16
CA PRO A 211 14.68 8.45 -7.38
C PRO A 211 13.56 7.44 -7.08
N ASN A 212 12.66 7.27 -8.05
CA ASN A 212 11.61 6.27 -7.98
C ASN A 212 12.22 4.86 -7.98
N ALA A 213 11.93 4.10 -6.93
CA ALA A 213 12.39 2.74 -6.70
C ALA A 213 11.36 2.01 -5.82
N GLU A 214 11.62 0.75 -5.48
CA GLU A 214 10.77 -0.02 -4.54
C GLU A 214 10.52 0.77 -3.25
N LEU A 215 11.57 1.40 -2.72
CA LEU A 215 11.50 2.37 -1.62
C LEU A 215 11.80 3.78 -2.14
N THR A 216 10.82 4.67 -2.05
CA THR A 216 10.97 6.09 -2.38
C THR A 216 10.90 6.94 -1.11
N ILE A 217 11.89 7.82 -0.90
CA ILE A 217 12.09 8.56 0.34
C ILE A 217 12.04 10.07 0.08
N PHE A 218 11.06 10.75 0.68
CA PHE A 218 11.07 12.20 0.82
C PHE A 218 11.71 12.58 2.17
N LYS A 219 12.66 13.51 2.17
CA LYS A 219 13.39 13.96 3.38
C LYS A 219 13.07 15.41 3.71
N ALA A 220 12.82 15.68 4.99
CA ALA A 220 12.71 17.03 5.56
C ALA A 220 13.87 17.25 6.54
N ASN A 221 14.94 17.90 6.07
CA ASN A 221 16.24 17.91 6.75
C ASN A 221 16.21 18.61 8.12
N ASP A 222 15.53 19.75 8.24
CA ASP A 222 15.47 20.52 9.51
C ASP A 222 14.65 19.81 10.61
N TYR A 223 13.85 18.82 10.21
CA TYR A 223 13.08 17.96 11.12
C TYR A 223 13.76 16.61 11.35
N ASN A 224 14.82 16.29 10.61
CA ASN A 224 15.39 14.94 10.56
C ASN A 224 14.30 13.87 10.37
N ALA A 225 13.36 14.14 9.47
CA ALA A 225 12.17 13.34 9.26
C ALA A 225 12.11 12.81 7.82
N THR A 226 11.52 11.63 7.65
CA THR A 226 11.26 11.05 6.32
C THR A 226 9.78 10.68 6.13
N VAL A 227 9.32 10.85 4.89
CA VAL A 227 8.00 10.40 4.43
C VAL A 227 8.24 9.48 3.24
N GLU A 228 8.01 8.19 3.45
CA GLU A 228 8.49 7.11 2.61
C GLU A 228 7.32 6.36 1.97
N PHE A 229 7.54 5.81 0.78
CA PHE A 229 6.63 4.88 0.14
C PHE A 229 7.38 3.61 -0.25
N TYR A 230 6.88 2.46 0.22
CA TYR A 230 7.39 1.15 -0.15
C TYR A 230 6.35 0.38 -0.97
N TRP A 231 6.74 -0.02 -2.18
CA TRP A 231 5.89 -0.80 -3.08
C TRP A 231 5.81 -2.26 -2.60
N ALA A 232 4.67 -2.61 -2.03
CA ALA A 232 4.33 -3.97 -1.61
C ALA A 232 2.83 -4.19 -1.81
N PRO A 233 2.36 -4.21 -3.07
CA PRO A 233 0.94 -4.10 -3.40
C PRO A 233 0.10 -5.27 -2.88
N LEU A 234 0.71 -6.45 -2.66
CA LEU A 234 0.08 -7.64 -2.07
C LEU A 234 0.61 -7.95 -0.67
N LEU A 235 1.40 -7.05 -0.08
CA LEU A 235 2.13 -7.14 1.21
C LEU A 235 3.15 -8.28 1.33
N VAL A 236 2.79 -9.49 0.93
CA VAL A 236 3.67 -10.66 0.84
C VAL A 236 4.48 -10.64 -0.45
N GLU A 237 5.52 -11.47 -0.52
CA GLU A 237 6.39 -11.61 -1.70
C GLU A 237 5.57 -12.03 -2.93
N SER A 238 5.78 -11.32 -4.04
CA SER A 238 5.01 -11.55 -5.26
C SER A 238 5.82 -11.28 -6.53
N ASN A 239 5.35 -11.82 -7.65
CA ASN A 239 5.87 -11.48 -8.97
C ASN A 239 5.55 -10.03 -9.40
N SER A 240 4.85 -9.27 -8.57
CA SER A 240 4.40 -7.91 -8.86
C SER A 240 5.08 -6.87 -7.95
N ASP A 241 6.20 -7.23 -7.33
CA ASP A 241 6.97 -6.39 -6.41
C ASP A 241 7.90 -5.38 -7.13
N ASP A 242 8.02 -5.43 -8.46
CA ASP A 242 8.71 -4.38 -9.23
C ASP A 242 7.77 -3.16 -9.43
N PRO A 243 8.11 -1.96 -8.95
CA PRO A 243 7.25 -0.77 -9.03
C PRO A 243 7.00 -0.26 -10.46
N VAL A 244 7.70 -0.78 -11.46
CA VAL A 244 7.60 -0.43 -12.88
C VAL A 244 7.05 -1.62 -13.69
N ASN A 245 7.61 -2.82 -13.52
CA ASN A 245 7.32 -4.01 -14.33
C ASN A 245 6.34 -5.00 -13.66
N HIS A 246 5.31 -4.50 -12.97
CA HIS A 246 4.32 -5.31 -12.23
C HIS A 246 3.01 -5.62 -12.98
N ARG A 247 2.89 -5.20 -14.24
CA ARG A 247 1.68 -5.40 -15.05
C ARG A 247 1.76 -6.73 -15.78
N LEU A 248 1.54 -7.81 -15.03
CA LEU A 248 1.62 -9.18 -15.51
C LEU A 248 0.24 -9.79 -15.77
N GLU A 249 0.17 -10.77 -16.67
CA GLU A 249 -1.07 -11.49 -17.01
C GLU A 249 -1.63 -12.26 -15.80
N HIS A 250 -0.74 -12.83 -14.98
CA HIS A 250 -1.10 -13.56 -13.79
C HIS A 250 -0.35 -13.03 -12.58
N ARG A 251 -1.05 -12.95 -11.45
CA ARG A 251 -0.46 -12.61 -10.16
C ARG A 251 -0.10 -13.89 -9.43
N ILE A 252 1.14 -13.95 -8.96
CA ILE A 252 1.68 -15.06 -8.18
C ILE A 252 2.17 -14.50 -6.85
N ILE A 253 1.73 -15.10 -5.75
CA ILE A 253 2.18 -14.73 -4.40
C ILE A 253 2.78 -15.93 -3.68
N ARG A 254 3.68 -15.66 -2.74
CA ARG A 254 4.04 -16.58 -1.65
C ARG A 254 3.33 -16.14 -0.39
N PRO A 255 2.15 -16.71 -0.06
CA PRO A 255 1.29 -16.17 0.98
C PRO A 255 1.93 -16.18 2.37
N ASP A 256 2.92 -17.04 2.62
CA ASP A 256 3.66 -17.20 3.87
C ASP A 256 5.01 -16.46 3.91
N SER A 257 5.39 -15.78 2.82
CA SER A 257 6.68 -15.06 2.71
C SER A 257 6.49 -13.55 2.81
N ILE A 258 6.90 -12.96 3.93
CA ILE A 258 6.88 -11.50 4.13
C ILE A 258 8.25 -10.93 4.51
N VAL A 259 9.23 -11.79 4.81
CA VAL A 259 10.52 -11.39 5.41
C VAL A 259 11.28 -10.38 4.55
N LYS A 260 11.33 -10.62 3.22
CA LYS A 260 11.92 -9.70 2.23
C LYS A 260 11.42 -8.27 2.45
N HIS A 261 10.10 -8.10 2.55
CA HIS A 261 9.47 -6.80 2.71
C HIS A 261 9.64 -6.23 4.12
N THR A 262 9.53 -7.08 5.15
CA THR A 262 9.70 -6.61 6.54
C THR A 262 11.06 -6.00 6.81
N SER A 263 12.12 -6.48 6.15
CA SER A 263 13.47 -5.91 6.25
C SER A 263 13.53 -4.42 5.88
N GLN A 264 12.58 -3.92 5.08
CA GLN A 264 12.54 -2.53 4.62
C GLN A 264 11.78 -1.63 5.61
N TRP A 265 10.69 -2.12 6.19
CA TRP A 265 9.77 -1.32 7.01
C TRP A 265 9.88 -1.54 8.52
N GLU A 266 10.63 -2.57 8.97
CA GLU A 266 10.80 -2.87 10.39
C GLU A 266 11.48 -1.72 11.15
N GLY A 267 12.36 -0.96 10.50
CA GLY A 267 13.02 0.20 11.10
C GLY A 267 12.22 1.52 11.07
N ALA A 268 10.96 1.53 10.60
CA ALA A 268 10.16 2.76 10.56
C ALA A 268 9.32 2.95 11.84
N ASP A 269 9.12 4.19 12.27
CA ASP A 269 8.41 4.55 13.50
C ASP A 269 6.90 4.52 13.32
N ILE A 270 6.42 4.97 12.15
CA ILE A 270 5.01 5.04 11.79
C ILE A 270 4.83 4.31 10.46
N LEU A 271 3.99 3.27 10.45
CA LEU A 271 3.66 2.47 9.28
C LEU A 271 2.21 2.66 8.89
N VAL A 272 1.94 2.90 7.61
CA VAL A 272 0.60 3.05 7.06
C VAL A 272 0.42 2.03 5.94
N PHE A 273 -0.22 0.91 6.25
CA PHE A 273 -0.43 -0.19 5.31
C PHE A 273 -1.72 -0.04 4.52
N ASN A 274 -1.72 -0.52 3.28
CA ASN A 274 -2.93 -0.74 2.48
C ASN A 274 -2.69 -1.86 1.46
N THR A 275 -3.70 -2.69 1.23
CA THR A 275 -3.70 -3.61 0.09
C THR A 275 -5.13 -3.96 -0.26
N TYR A 276 -5.56 -3.69 -1.49
CA TYR A 276 -6.93 -4.03 -1.87
C TYR A 276 -7.15 -4.17 -3.38
N LEU A 277 -6.71 -3.17 -4.17
CA LEU A 277 -7.13 -3.03 -5.57
C LEU A 277 -6.86 -4.29 -6.43
N TRP A 278 -5.77 -4.98 -6.15
CA TRP A 278 -5.32 -6.08 -7.00
C TRP A 278 -5.98 -7.41 -6.70
N TRP A 279 -6.56 -7.58 -5.51
CA TRP A 279 -7.31 -8.77 -5.13
C TRP A 279 -8.68 -8.84 -5.79
N ARG A 280 -9.17 -7.71 -6.29
CA ARG A 280 -10.50 -7.51 -6.87
C ARG A 280 -10.52 -7.48 -8.40
N SER A 281 -9.45 -7.96 -9.05
CA SER A 281 -9.39 -8.01 -10.53
C SER A 281 -10.34 -9.04 -11.16
N GLY A 282 -10.95 -9.91 -10.35
CA GLY A 282 -11.76 -11.05 -10.81
C GLY A 282 -10.94 -12.22 -11.34
N SER A 283 -9.61 -12.08 -11.40
CA SER A 283 -8.69 -13.14 -11.80
C SER A 283 -8.35 -14.03 -10.61
N MET A 284 -8.14 -15.32 -10.85
CA MET A 284 -7.57 -16.22 -9.86
C MET A 284 -6.14 -15.79 -9.52
N ILE A 285 -5.77 -15.86 -8.24
CA ILE A 285 -4.41 -15.63 -7.76
C ILE A 285 -3.71 -16.97 -7.66
N LYS A 286 -2.48 -17.05 -8.18
CA LYS A 286 -1.64 -18.24 -8.06
C LYS A 286 -0.86 -18.17 -6.75
N LEU A 287 -1.01 -19.18 -5.91
CA LEU A 287 -0.28 -19.37 -4.67
C LEU A 287 0.89 -20.29 -4.95
N LEU A 288 2.11 -19.79 -4.84
CA LEU A 288 3.31 -20.62 -4.96
C LEU A 288 3.46 -21.49 -3.71
N GLY A 289 3.44 -22.81 -3.90
CA GLY A 289 3.60 -23.78 -2.83
C GLY A 289 5.05 -23.93 -2.35
N GLN A 290 5.25 -24.71 -1.29
CA GLN A 290 6.59 -25.08 -0.82
C GLN A 290 7.31 -26.03 -1.78
N GLU A 291 6.56 -26.82 -2.55
CA GLU A 291 7.10 -27.61 -3.65
C GLU A 291 7.40 -26.71 -4.85
N HIS A 292 8.66 -26.74 -5.29
CA HIS A 292 9.12 -25.90 -6.39
C HIS A 292 8.36 -26.22 -7.69
N GLY A 293 7.83 -25.19 -8.36
CA GLY A 293 7.10 -25.35 -9.62
C GLY A 293 5.61 -25.68 -9.48
N VAL A 294 5.07 -25.87 -8.28
CA VAL A 294 3.65 -26.20 -8.06
C VAL A 294 2.89 -25.00 -7.49
N CYS A 295 1.85 -24.57 -8.19
CA CYS A 295 0.98 -23.48 -7.76
C CYS A 295 -0.47 -23.92 -7.62
N PHE A 296 -1.18 -23.27 -6.70
CA PHE A 296 -2.62 -23.43 -6.52
C PHE A 296 -3.35 -22.17 -6.95
N GLU A 297 -4.48 -22.30 -7.65
CA GLU A 297 -5.35 -21.16 -7.92
C GLU A 297 -6.34 -20.97 -6.77
N GLU A 298 -6.44 -19.71 -6.31
CA GLU A 298 -7.37 -19.30 -5.27
C GLU A 298 -8.09 -18.00 -5.67
N GLN A 299 -9.30 -17.80 -5.15
CA GLN A 299 -10.02 -16.55 -5.39
C GLN A 299 -9.30 -15.38 -4.71
N GLY A 300 -9.40 -14.18 -5.30
CA GLY A 300 -8.68 -13.01 -4.81
C GLY A 300 -8.91 -12.67 -3.35
N ALA A 301 -10.16 -12.75 -2.85
CA ALA A 301 -10.48 -12.49 -1.44
C ALA A 301 -9.87 -13.55 -0.48
N GLU A 302 -9.87 -14.83 -0.86
CA GLU A 302 -9.28 -15.89 -0.05
C GLU A 302 -7.74 -15.83 -0.07
N ALA A 303 -7.14 -15.51 -1.21
CA ALA A 303 -5.70 -15.25 -1.31
C ALA A 303 -5.29 -14.03 -0.48
N MET A 304 -6.09 -12.95 -0.49
CA MET A 304 -5.89 -11.77 0.33
C MET A 304 -5.92 -12.10 1.82
N LYS A 305 -6.87 -12.94 2.24
CA LYS A 305 -6.99 -13.41 3.62
C LYS A 305 -5.73 -14.14 4.08
N LEU A 306 -5.15 -14.99 3.25
CA LEU A 306 -3.89 -15.68 3.56
C LEU A 306 -2.75 -14.67 3.78
N ALA A 307 -2.54 -13.77 2.81
CA ALA A 307 -1.50 -12.73 2.90
C ALA A 307 -1.68 -11.81 4.13
N LEU A 308 -2.91 -11.40 4.42
CA LEU A 308 -3.22 -10.57 5.58
C LEU A 308 -3.00 -11.27 6.91
N ASN A 309 -3.26 -12.58 7.01
CA ASN A 309 -2.94 -13.33 8.23
C ASN A 309 -1.42 -13.36 8.47
N THR A 310 -0.61 -13.58 7.43
CA THR A 310 0.87 -13.53 7.55
C THR A 310 1.36 -12.15 7.95
N TRP A 311 0.79 -11.08 7.39
CA TRP A 311 1.07 -9.72 7.85
C TRP A 311 0.65 -9.50 9.31
N ALA A 312 -0.53 -9.98 9.72
CA ALA A 312 -1.04 -9.85 11.07
C ALA A 312 -0.18 -10.61 12.11
N GLU A 313 0.37 -11.77 11.73
CA GLU A 313 1.34 -12.51 12.54
C GLU A 313 2.61 -11.68 12.76
N TRP A 314 3.13 -11.02 11.72
CA TRP A 314 4.27 -10.11 11.84
C TRP A 314 3.96 -8.88 12.71
N VAL A 315 2.77 -8.27 12.57
CA VAL A 315 2.36 -7.16 13.45
C VAL A 315 2.29 -7.60 14.90
N SER A 316 1.77 -8.81 15.14
CA SER A 316 1.63 -9.38 16.47
C SER A 316 2.97 -9.63 17.15
N SER A 317 3.99 -10.09 16.40
CA SER A 317 5.33 -10.34 16.91
C SER A 317 6.15 -9.06 17.07
N SER A 318 6.12 -8.16 16.09
CA SER A 318 6.86 -6.88 16.12
C SER A 318 6.46 -5.97 17.27
N SER A 319 5.17 -5.96 17.63
CA SER A 319 4.64 -5.18 18.76
C SER A 319 5.12 -5.67 20.13
N SER A 320 5.68 -6.88 20.20
CA SER A 320 6.17 -7.49 21.46
C SER A 320 7.66 -7.21 21.71
N SER A 321 8.38 -6.69 20.72
CA SER A 321 9.84 -6.53 20.74
C SER A 321 10.31 -5.08 20.93
N SER A 322 9.41 -4.09 20.90
CA SER A 322 9.76 -2.68 21.13
C SER A 322 9.92 -2.38 22.62
N SER A 323 11.07 -1.82 23.02
CA SER A 323 11.27 -1.27 24.36
C SER A 323 10.26 -0.17 24.67
N GLU A 324 9.99 0.07 25.97
CA GLU A 324 8.95 0.99 26.44
C GLU A 324 9.11 2.45 25.94
N GLU A 325 10.28 2.87 25.42
CA GLU A 325 10.53 4.25 25.01
C GLU A 325 10.10 4.61 23.57
N ILE A 326 9.97 3.66 22.64
CA ILE A 326 9.52 3.95 21.26
C ILE A 326 8.53 2.89 20.78
N LYS A 327 7.25 3.13 21.05
CA LYS A 327 6.17 2.29 20.50
C LYS A 327 5.95 2.60 19.02
N LYS A 328 6.19 1.61 18.16
CA LYS A 328 5.86 1.65 16.72
C LYS A 328 4.35 1.87 16.55
N GLN A 329 3.97 2.84 15.71
CA GLN A 329 2.57 3.10 15.38
C GLN A 329 2.23 2.46 14.04
N ILE A 330 1.25 1.56 14.03
CA ILE A 330 0.84 0.83 12.83
C ILE A 330 -0.59 1.21 12.49
N PHE A 331 -0.77 1.68 11.27
CA PHE A 331 -2.05 2.03 10.69
C PHE A 331 -2.39 1.08 9.54
N TYR A 332 -3.66 0.73 9.40
CA TYR A 332 -4.18 0.06 8.22
C TYR A 332 -5.27 0.94 7.59
N VAL A 333 -5.06 1.35 6.34
CA VAL A 333 -6.02 2.11 5.55
C VAL A 333 -6.95 1.13 4.85
N THR A 334 -8.25 1.26 5.09
CA THR A 334 -9.25 0.38 4.48
C THR A 334 -9.34 0.61 2.97
N MET A 335 -10.18 -0.17 2.30
CA MET A 335 -10.43 -0.08 0.87
C MET A 335 -10.64 1.37 0.37
N SER A 336 -9.93 1.73 -0.69
CA SER A 336 -10.33 2.82 -1.58
C SER A 336 -11.37 2.30 -2.58
N PRO A 337 -12.57 2.91 -2.67
CA PRO A 337 -13.60 2.48 -3.59
C PRO A 337 -13.27 2.86 -5.04
N THR A 338 -14.04 2.30 -5.97
CA THR A 338 -13.98 2.58 -7.40
C THR A 338 -15.35 3.03 -7.90
N HIS A 339 -15.37 3.89 -8.91
CA HIS A 339 -16.61 4.40 -9.52
C HIS A 339 -16.71 3.97 -10.99
N LEU A 340 -16.77 2.65 -11.20
CA LEU A 340 -16.72 2.04 -12.54
C LEU A 340 -18.05 2.10 -13.28
N TRP A 341 -19.18 2.24 -12.58
CA TRP A 341 -20.49 2.20 -13.21
C TRP A 341 -21.48 3.23 -12.66
N SER A 342 -21.94 4.14 -13.52
CA SER A 342 -22.83 5.22 -13.09
C SER A 342 -24.22 4.79 -12.64
N TRP A 343 -24.69 3.59 -13.02
CA TRP A 343 -25.97 3.06 -12.57
C TRP A 343 -26.04 2.89 -11.04
N GLU A 344 -24.90 2.84 -10.35
CA GLU A 344 -24.86 2.72 -8.88
C GLU A 344 -25.38 3.98 -8.18
N TRP A 345 -25.18 5.16 -8.79
CA TRP A 345 -25.57 6.46 -8.22
C TRP A 345 -26.54 7.28 -9.07
N ASP A 346 -26.76 6.91 -10.33
CA ASP A 346 -27.75 7.53 -11.21
C ASP A 346 -29.03 6.69 -11.29
N SER A 347 -30.09 7.18 -10.64
CA SER A 347 -31.42 6.58 -10.67
C SER A 347 -32.05 6.48 -12.07
N ALA A 348 -31.55 7.23 -13.05
CA ALA A 348 -32.00 7.17 -14.43
C ALA A 348 -31.35 6.00 -15.22
N GLY A 349 -30.45 5.23 -14.60
CA GLY A 349 -29.85 4.04 -15.20
C GLY A 349 -28.93 4.32 -16.38
N LYS A 350 -28.32 5.51 -16.44
CA LYS A 350 -27.39 5.86 -17.53
C LYS A 350 -26.16 4.98 -17.50
N GLU A 351 -25.78 4.49 -18.68
CA GLU A 351 -24.47 3.87 -18.90
C GLU A 351 -23.37 4.93 -18.80
N GLY A 352 -22.26 4.58 -18.15
CA GLY A 352 -21.19 5.52 -17.85
C GLY A 352 -20.35 5.06 -16.66
N ASN A 353 -19.44 5.93 -16.24
CA ASN A 353 -18.56 5.75 -15.09
C ASN A 353 -18.27 7.12 -14.46
N CYS A 354 -17.16 7.29 -13.74
CA CYS A 354 -16.75 8.58 -13.19
C CYS A 354 -16.50 9.69 -14.23
N TYR A 355 -16.49 9.39 -15.53
CA TYR A 355 -16.29 10.40 -16.57
C TYR A 355 -17.42 11.44 -16.57
N GLY A 356 -17.04 12.70 -16.39
CA GLY A 356 -17.98 13.84 -16.38
C GLY A 356 -18.63 14.10 -15.02
N GLU A 357 -18.33 13.29 -13.99
CA GLU A 357 -18.83 13.50 -12.64
C GLU A 357 -18.10 14.67 -11.96
N LYS A 358 -18.85 15.66 -11.46
CA LYS A 358 -18.31 16.92 -10.89
C LYS A 358 -18.76 17.22 -9.46
N ALA A 359 -19.67 16.41 -8.94
CA ALA A 359 -20.21 16.56 -7.59
C ALA A 359 -20.25 15.20 -6.89
N PRO A 360 -20.08 15.18 -5.56
CA PRO A 360 -20.19 13.96 -4.77
C PRO A 360 -21.62 13.43 -4.79
N ILE A 361 -21.79 12.20 -4.30
CA ILE A 361 -23.08 11.59 -4.01
C ILE A 361 -23.60 12.19 -2.70
N GLU A 362 -24.81 12.74 -2.73
CA GLU A 362 -25.42 13.40 -1.56
C GLU A 362 -26.22 12.44 -0.66
N LYS A 363 -26.59 11.26 -1.17
CA LYS A 363 -27.39 10.27 -0.44
C LYS A 363 -26.63 9.75 0.77
N GLU A 364 -26.99 10.23 1.97
CA GLU A 364 -26.37 9.77 3.22
C GLU A 364 -26.50 8.26 3.40
N GLY A 365 -25.41 7.62 3.83
CA GLY A 365 -25.33 6.18 3.95
C GLY A 365 -25.23 5.45 2.60
N TYR A 366 -24.82 6.15 1.53
CA TYR A 366 -24.52 5.52 0.24
C TYR A 366 -23.50 4.38 0.42
N TRP A 367 -23.71 3.32 -0.37
CA TRP A 367 -22.85 2.17 -0.44
C TRP A 367 -22.88 1.62 -1.87
N GLY A 368 -21.73 1.59 -2.54
CA GLY A 368 -21.58 1.08 -3.90
C GLY A 368 -21.17 -0.40 -3.92
N THR A 369 -21.42 -1.07 -5.03
CA THR A 369 -20.93 -2.44 -5.27
C THR A 369 -19.42 -2.47 -5.51
N GLY A 370 -18.83 -1.34 -5.89
CA GLY A 370 -17.38 -1.11 -5.89
C GLY A 370 -16.73 -1.26 -4.50
N SER A 371 -17.52 -1.38 -3.44
CA SER A 371 -17.05 -1.68 -2.09
C SER A 371 -17.53 -3.05 -1.59
N ASP A 372 -16.74 -4.10 -1.86
CA ASP A 372 -17.11 -5.47 -1.50
C ASP A 372 -17.17 -5.67 0.02
N LEU A 373 -18.39 -5.81 0.53
CA LEU A 373 -18.70 -6.02 1.93
C LEU A 373 -18.07 -7.31 2.46
N SER A 374 -18.00 -8.36 1.65
CA SER A 374 -17.47 -9.66 2.09
C SER A 374 -15.97 -9.58 2.39
N THR A 375 -15.18 -9.00 1.48
CA THR A 375 -13.74 -8.79 1.69
C THR A 375 -13.48 -7.86 2.86
N MET A 376 -14.26 -6.80 3.03
CA MET A 376 -14.10 -5.91 4.18
C MET A 376 -14.41 -6.57 5.53
N ARG A 377 -15.41 -7.47 5.61
CA ARG A 377 -15.65 -8.26 6.82
C ARG A 377 -14.44 -9.13 7.15
N MET A 378 -13.87 -9.77 6.13
CA MET A 378 -12.65 -10.55 6.30
C MET A 378 -11.48 -9.69 6.81
N VAL A 379 -11.30 -8.48 6.26
CA VAL A 379 -10.28 -7.54 6.73
C VAL A 379 -10.52 -7.14 8.18
N ASP A 380 -11.76 -6.79 8.54
CA ASP A 380 -12.13 -6.45 9.92
C ASP A 380 -11.86 -7.62 10.88
N ASP A 381 -12.20 -8.85 10.49
CA ASP A 381 -11.92 -10.07 11.27
C ASP A 381 -10.42 -10.27 11.53
N VAL A 382 -9.55 -9.97 10.55
CA VAL A 382 -8.09 -10.05 10.74
C VAL A 382 -7.60 -8.92 11.65
N LEU A 383 -8.05 -7.68 11.42
CA LEU A 383 -7.63 -6.51 12.19
C LEU A 383 -8.11 -6.57 13.64
N ASN A 384 -9.32 -7.08 13.90
CA ASN A 384 -9.87 -7.24 15.24
C ASN A 384 -9.01 -8.19 16.11
N LYS A 385 -8.34 -9.19 15.53
CA LYS A 385 -7.40 -10.07 16.25
C LYS A 385 -6.15 -9.33 16.73
N LEU A 386 -5.76 -8.24 16.06
CA LEU A 386 -4.61 -7.42 16.43
C LEU A 386 -4.93 -6.44 17.56
N GLY A 387 -6.21 -6.11 17.76
CA GLY A 387 -6.66 -5.18 18.78
C GLY A 387 -5.93 -3.84 18.68
N SER A 388 -5.45 -3.31 19.79
CA SER A 388 -4.77 -2.01 19.86
C SER A 388 -3.36 -1.96 19.24
N LYS A 389 -2.89 -3.05 18.61
CA LYS A 389 -1.61 -3.05 17.89
C LYS A 389 -1.70 -2.34 16.55
N VAL A 390 -2.91 -2.18 16.00
CA VAL A 390 -3.17 -1.49 14.74
C VAL A 390 -4.30 -0.49 14.94
N SER A 391 -4.12 0.71 14.41
CA SER A 391 -5.18 1.71 14.25
C SER A 391 -5.73 1.67 12.83
N VAL A 392 -7.04 1.79 12.66
CA VAL A 392 -7.66 1.66 11.35
C VAL A 392 -8.13 3.01 10.83
N LEU A 393 -7.65 3.38 9.65
CA LEU A 393 -8.15 4.52 8.90
C LEU A 393 -9.29 4.02 8.00
N ASN A 394 -10.52 4.06 8.52
CA ASN A 394 -11.71 3.60 7.80
C ASN A 394 -12.18 4.64 6.78
N ILE A 395 -11.51 4.66 5.63
CA ILE A 395 -11.72 5.64 4.56
C ILE A 395 -12.78 5.20 3.54
N THR A 396 -13.29 3.97 3.62
CA THR A 396 -14.07 3.36 2.54
C THR A 396 -15.31 4.18 2.24
N GLN A 397 -16.24 4.28 3.19
CA GLN A 397 -17.55 4.89 2.96
C GLN A 397 -17.43 6.38 2.65
N LEU A 398 -16.57 7.11 3.38
CA LEU A 398 -16.36 8.53 3.08
C LEU A 398 -15.84 8.73 1.66
N SER A 399 -15.05 7.80 1.13
CA SER A 399 -14.54 7.90 -0.25
C SER A 399 -15.58 7.47 -1.29
N GLU A 400 -16.59 6.67 -0.93
CA GLU A 400 -17.67 6.25 -1.85
C GLU A 400 -18.57 7.41 -2.27
N TYR A 401 -18.65 8.47 -1.47
CA TYR A 401 -19.38 9.65 -1.90
C TYR A 401 -18.66 10.38 -3.05
N ARG A 402 -17.37 10.11 -3.28
CA ARG A 402 -16.49 10.99 -4.07
C ARG A 402 -16.32 10.58 -5.52
N LYS A 403 -17.40 10.22 -6.20
CA LYS A 403 -17.37 9.93 -7.65
C LYS A 403 -16.74 11.04 -8.51
N ASP A 404 -16.75 12.27 -8.01
CA ASP A 404 -16.13 13.47 -8.61
C ASP A 404 -14.60 13.54 -8.45
N GLY A 405 -14.01 12.82 -7.50
CA GLY A 405 -12.61 12.97 -7.11
C GLY A 405 -11.59 12.26 -8.02
N HIS A 406 -12.05 11.47 -9.00
CA HIS A 406 -11.19 10.65 -9.84
C HIS A 406 -10.51 11.46 -10.97
N PRO A 407 -9.29 11.07 -11.42
CA PRO A 407 -8.66 11.65 -12.59
C PRO A 407 -9.48 11.50 -13.86
N SER A 408 -10.24 10.40 -13.99
CA SER A 408 -10.96 10.09 -15.21
C SER A 408 -9.97 10.09 -16.39
N THR A 409 -10.14 10.97 -17.38
CA THR A 409 -9.21 11.11 -18.52
C THR A 409 -8.11 12.14 -18.30
N TYR A 410 -8.12 12.86 -17.17
CA TYR A 410 -7.20 13.96 -16.88
C TYR A 410 -5.96 13.47 -16.13
N ARG A 411 -5.18 12.62 -16.77
CA ARG A 411 -3.90 12.14 -16.25
C ARG A 411 -3.00 11.70 -17.38
N LYS A 412 -1.74 11.44 -17.04
CA LYS A 412 -0.86 10.72 -17.96
C LYS A 412 -1.23 9.25 -18.04
N PHE A 413 -1.49 8.83 -19.27
CA PHE A 413 -1.58 7.44 -19.67
C PHE A 413 -0.29 7.06 -20.39
N TRP A 414 0.17 5.83 -20.16
CA TRP A 414 1.35 5.28 -20.82
C TRP A 414 0.94 4.30 -21.93
N GLU A 415 -0.32 3.90 -21.90
CA GLU A 415 -1.01 3.09 -22.89
C GLU A 415 -1.32 3.92 -24.14
N ILE A 416 -1.22 3.28 -25.31
CA ILE A 416 -1.63 3.88 -26.58
C ILE A 416 -3.09 3.52 -26.82
N PHE A 417 -3.95 4.53 -26.93
CA PHE A 417 -5.37 4.34 -27.21
C PHE A 417 -5.65 4.34 -28.71
N SER A 418 -6.52 3.43 -29.14
CA SER A 418 -7.05 3.43 -30.51
C SER A 418 -7.93 4.66 -30.75
N GLN A 419 -8.14 5.04 -32.02
CA GLN A 419 -9.03 6.15 -32.38
C GLN A 419 -10.45 5.96 -31.85
N LYS A 420 -10.93 4.70 -31.79
CA LYS A 420 -12.23 4.34 -31.21
C LYS A 420 -12.29 4.62 -29.71
N GLN A 421 -11.22 4.31 -28.97
CA GLN A 421 -11.14 4.61 -27.54
C GLN A 421 -11.04 6.11 -27.30
N LEU A 422 -10.23 6.84 -28.08
CA LEU A 422 -10.13 8.30 -27.97
C LEU A 422 -11.49 9.00 -28.22
N ALA A 423 -12.29 8.47 -29.14
CA ALA A 423 -13.65 8.95 -29.40
C ALA A 423 -14.65 8.59 -28.28
N ASN A 424 -14.31 7.68 -27.36
CA ASN A 424 -15.14 7.28 -26.23
C ASN A 424 -14.34 7.39 -24.90
N PRO A 425 -14.25 8.60 -24.30
CA PRO A 425 -13.54 8.85 -23.05
C PRO A 425 -13.87 7.90 -21.89
N THR A 426 -15.14 7.48 -21.78
CA THR A 426 -15.59 6.52 -20.77
C THR A 426 -14.82 5.19 -20.86
N SER A 427 -14.35 4.78 -22.04
CA SER A 427 -13.64 3.51 -22.24
C SER A 427 -12.23 3.45 -21.63
N TYR A 428 -11.63 4.59 -21.30
CA TYR A 428 -10.29 4.65 -20.72
C TYR A 428 -10.20 5.56 -19.48
N ALA A 429 -11.33 6.05 -18.97
CA ALA A 429 -11.38 6.86 -17.76
C ALA A 429 -10.86 6.06 -16.55
N ASP A 430 -9.91 6.65 -15.82
CA ASP A 430 -9.43 6.10 -14.55
C ASP A 430 -10.40 6.49 -13.43
N CYS A 431 -11.22 5.52 -13.02
CA CYS A 431 -12.17 5.65 -11.91
C CYS A 431 -11.72 4.85 -10.67
N ILE A 432 -10.41 4.73 -10.49
CA ILE A 432 -9.76 4.00 -9.41
C ILE A 432 -8.91 4.95 -8.59
N HIS A 433 -7.99 5.68 -9.23
CA HIS A 433 -7.07 6.60 -8.57
C HIS A 433 -7.75 7.94 -8.26
N TRP A 434 -7.07 8.84 -7.57
CA TRP A 434 -7.63 10.11 -7.13
C TRP A 434 -6.82 11.30 -7.65
N CYS A 435 -7.51 12.36 -8.04
CA CYS A 435 -6.84 13.64 -8.28
C CYS A 435 -6.21 14.17 -7.00
N LEU A 436 -5.09 14.88 -7.14
CA LEU A 436 -4.47 15.65 -6.07
C LEU A 436 -4.32 17.13 -6.47
N PRO A 437 -4.68 18.09 -5.59
CA PRO A 437 -5.32 17.91 -4.28
C PRO A 437 -6.72 17.29 -4.39
N GLY A 438 -7.16 16.57 -3.36
CA GLY A 438 -8.41 15.81 -3.39
C GLY A 438 -8.59 14.82 -2.23
N VAL A 439 -9.30 13.72 -2.50
CA VAL A 439 -9.74 12.73 -1.49
C VAL A 439 -8.61 12.20 -0.59
N PRO A 440 -7.40 11.87 -1.11
CA PRO A 440 -6.31 11.41 -0.25
C PRO A 440 -5.79 12.44 0.74
N ASP A 441 -6.02 13.74 0.51
CA ASP A 441 -5.67 14.78 1.48
C ASP A 441 -6.49 14.61 2.78
N THR A 442 -7.78 14.29 2.64
CA THR A 442 -8.65 13.97 3.78
C THR A 442 -8.22 12.70 4.50
N TRP A 443 -7.71 11.68 3.80
CA TRP A 443 -7.15 10.49 4.46
C TRP A 443 -5.95 10.85 5.33
N ASN A 444 -5.14 11.81 4.88
CA ASN A 444 -4.00 12.32 5.63
C ASN A 444 -4.40 13.26 6.77
N GLU A 445 -5.50 14.03 6.64
CA GLU A 445 -6.08 14.77 7.76
C GLU A 445 -6.57 13.83 8.88
N LEU A 446 -7.15 12.67 8.52
CA LEU A 446 -7.57 11.63 9.47
C LEU A 446 -6.36 10.97 10.13
N LEU A 447 -5.31 10.63 9.36
CA LEU A 447 -4.04 10.16 9.92
C LEU A 447 -3.45 11.18 10.90
N TYR A 448 -3.47 12.46 10.55
CA TYR A 448 -3.01 13.54 11.42
C TYR A 448 -3.80 13.60 12.72
N GLN A 449 -5.13 13.39 12.71
CA GLN A 449 -5.89 13.32 13.97
C GLN A 449 -5.40 12.21 14.91
N HIS A 450 -5.00 11.05 14.39
CA HIS A 450 -4.49 9.95 15.21
C HIS A 450 -3.06 10.17 15.74
N LEU A 451 -2.27 11.00 15.07
CA LEU A 451 -0.87 11.28 15.46
C LEU A 451 -0.75 12.44 16.46
N LEU A 452 -1.79 13.25 16.59
CA LEU A 452 -1.91 14.31 17.58
C LEU A 452 -2.03 13.75 18.99
#